data_AF-A0A3D4ZK01-F1
#
_entry.id   AF-A0A3D4ZK01-F1
#
_cell.length_a   1.000
_cell.length_b   1.000
_cell.length_c   1.000
_cell.angle_alpha   90.00
_cell.angle_beta   90.00
_cell.angle_gamma   90.00
#
_symmetry.space_group_name_H-M   'P 1'
#
loop_
_entity.id
_entity.type
_entity.pdbx_description
1 polymer ?
#
loop_
_entity_poly.entity_id
_entity_poly.type
_entity_poly.pdbx_seq_one_letter_code
_entity_poly.pdbx_strand_id
1 'polypeptide(L)'
;MKLQNQISEQLLKQRKTEKQEDVRGPYYRDTTAIIHSSAFRRLKHKTQVFFAPSNDHICTRMEHCLHVASIASTICRGLGLDTELAWAIGMGHDLGHTPFGHTGEKILSSKMQQAGFGPFEHEINSLRVVDFLSNQGKGLNLTYAVRDGIACHNGEKLVKSIKPTFEVRN
;
A
#
# COMPACT_ATOMS: atom_id res chain seq x y z
N MET A 1 4.37 -27.19 3.52
CA MET A 1 3.11 -26.65 2.96
C MET A 1 3.47 -25.89 1.68
N LYS A 2 2.92 -26.24 0.51
CA LYS A 2 3.14 -25.45 -0.71
C LYS A 2 2.25 -24.22 -0.67
N LEU A 3 2.84 -23.03 -0.59
CA LEU A 3 2.13 -21.76 -0.67
C LEU A 3 1.85 -21.46 -2.15
N GLN A 4 0.73 -21.96 -2.67
CA GLN A 4 0.34 -21.79 -4.07
C GLN A 4 -0.83 -20.82 -4.17
N ASN A 5 -0.69 -19.80 -5.02
CA ASN A 5 -1.79 -18.89 -5.34
C ASN A 5 -2.73 -19.55 -6.37
N GLN A 6 -4.03 -19.53 -6.12
CA GLN A 6 -5.05 -20.06 -7.05
C GLN A 6 -5.53 -19.01 -8.05
N ILE A 7 -5.19 -17.73 -7.83
CA ILE A 7 -5.47 -16.66 -8.79
C ILE A 7 -4.46 -16.76 -9.95
N SER A 8 -4.95 -16.62 -11.18
CA SER A 8 -4.10 -16.71 -12.37
C SER A 8 -3.06 -15.58 -12.42
N GLU A 9 -1.87 -15.89 -12.93
CA GLU A 9 -0.78 -14.91 -13.04
C GLU A 9 -1.17 -13.73 -13.94
N GLN A 10 -1.94 -13.98 -15.00
CA GLN A 10 -2.49 -12.94 -15.87
C GLN A 10 -3.37 -11.96 -15.10
N LEU A 11 -4.21 -12.46 -14.18
CA LEU A 11 -5.06 -11.61 -13.37
C LEU A 11 -4.25 -10.81 -12.34
N LEU A 12 -3.28 -11.45 -11.67
CA LEU A 12 -2.39 -10.77 -10.72
C LEU A 12 -1.64 -9.59 -11.36
N LYS A 13 -1.23 -9.75 -12.62
CA LYS A 13 -0.52 -8.74 -13.40
C LYS A 13 -1.43 -7.75 -14.14
N GLN A 14 -2.77 -7.93 -14.07
CA GLN A 14 -3.71 -7.07 -14.79
C GLN A 14 -3.58 -5.60 -14.36
N ARG A 15 -3.73 -4.70 -15.32
CA ARG A 15 -3.66 -3.24 -15.14
C ARG A 15 -4.91 -2.59 -15.77
N LYS A 16 -5.23 -1.36 -15.35
CA LYS A 16 -6.32 -0.57 -15.95
C LYS A 16 -6.05 -0.26 -17.43
N THR A 17 -4.80 0.03 -17.74
CA THR A 17 -4.32 0.20 -19.12
C THR A 17 -3.16 -0.75 -19.33
N GLU A 18 -3.25 -1.57 -20.38
CA GLU A 18 -2.17 -2.51 -20.73
C GLU A 18 -0.85 -1.77 -20.94
N LYS A 19 0.23 -2.40 -20.48
CA LYS A 19 1.59 -1.92 -20.66
C LYS A 19 2.44 -3.07 -21.14
N GLN A 20 3.29 -2.79 -22.11
CA GLN A 20 4.33 -3.74 -22.50
C GLN A 20 5.28 -3.99 -21.34
N GLU A 21 5.59 -5.25 -21.09
CA GLU A 21 6.60 -5.63 -20.10
C GLU A 21 7.98 -5.15 -20.57
N ASP A 22 8.79 -4.71 -19.61
CA ASP A 22 10.18 -4.33 -19.85
C ASP A 22 11.08 -5.04 -18.83
N VAL A 23 12.37 -4.70 -18.84
CA VAL A 23 13.41 -5.31 -18.00
C VAL A 23 13.11 -5.25 -16.49
N ARG A 24 12.17 -4.40 -16.05
CA ARG A 24 11.77 -4.29 -14.65
C ARG A 24 10.77 -5.36 -14.22
N GLY A 25 10.11 -6.06 -15.14
CA GLY A 25 8.97 -6.90 -14.77
C GLY A 25 7.79 -6.10 -14.17
N PRO A 26 6.70 -6.78 -13.75
CA PRO A 26 5.46 -6.12 -13.36
C PRO A 26 5.54 -5.43 -11.98
N TYR A 27 6.10 -6.08 -10.97
CA TYR A 27 6.03 -5.61 -9.57
C TYR A 27 7.14 -4.62 -9.21
N TYR A 28 8.37 -4.83 -9.69
CA TYR A 28 9.40 -3.81 -9.53
C TYR A 28 9.05 -2.53 -10.31
N ARG A 29 8.37 -2.64 -11.46
CA ARG A 29 7.80 -1.45 -12.13
C ARG A 29 6.82 -0.70 -11.23
N ASP A 30 5.92 -1.40 -10.53
CA ASP A 30 4.98 -0.77 -9.60
C ASP A 30 5.70 -0.10 -8.44
N THR A 31 6.72 -0.74 -7.87
CA THR A 31 7.62 -0.14 -6.89
C THR A 31 8.20 1.17 -7.41
N THR A 32 8.77 1.17 -8.62
CA THR A 32 9.37 2.38 -9.19
C THR A 32 8.34 3.49 -9.41
N ALA A 33 7.10 3.15 -9.77
CA ALA A 33 6.02 4.14 -9.92
C ALA A 33 5.64 4.76 -8.57
N ILE A 34 5.60 3.96 -7.50
CA ILE A 34 5.29 4.41 -6.14
C ILE A 34 6.39 5.35 -5.62
N ILE A 35 7.66 4.94 -5.63
CA ILE A 35 8.76 5.74 -5.04
C ILE A 35 8.95 7.10 -5.74
N HIS A 36 8.65 7.18 -7.05
CA HIS A 36 8.77 8.42 -7.82
C HIS A 36 7.50 9.28 -7.75
N SER A 37 6.42 8.80 -7.11
CA SER A 37 5.19 9.55 -6.98
C SER A 37 5.32 10.71 -5.98
N SER A 38 4.58 11.79 -6.21
CA SER A 38 4.45 12.88 -5.23
C SER A 38 3.80 12.41 -3.93
N ALA A 39 2.93 11.39 -4.00
CA ALA A 39 2.26 10.83 -2.82
C ALA A 39 3.27 10.20 -1.85
N PHE A 40 4.21 9.39 -2.36
CA PHE A 40 5.26 8.80 -1.55
C PHE A 40 6.21 9.86 -0.97
N ARG A 41 6.59 10.87 -1.77
CA ARG A 41 7.43 11.99 -1.28
C ARG A 41 6.80 12.74 -0.11
N ARG A 42 5.47 12.89 -0.07
CA ARG A 42 4.76 13.55 1.04
C ARG A 42 4.86 12.78 2.35
N LEU A 43 5.15 11.47 2.33
CA LEU A 43 5.33 10.67 3.55
C LEU A 43 6.54 11.14 4.37
N LYS A 44 7.52 11.80 3.75
CA LYS A 44 8.67 12.42 4.45
C LYS A 44 8.21 13.43 5.51
N HIS A 45 7.07 14.07 5.31
CA HIS A 45 6.54 15.09 6.22
C HIS A 45 5.32 14.60 7.02
N LYS A 46 5.10 13.29 7.07
CA LYS A 46 4.08 12.66 7.92
C LYS A 46 4.78 11.91 9.04
N THR A 47 4.38 12.19 10.27
CA THR A 47 4.89 11.51 11.47
C THR A 47 4.38 10.08 11.57
N GLN A 48 5.20 9.16 12.09
CA GLN A 48 4.77 7.85 12.56
C GLN A 48 4.68 7.87 14.08
N VAL A 49 3.46 7.80 14.63
CA VAL A 49 3.12 7.73 16.07
C VAL A 49 3.56 8.94 16.93
N PHE A 50 4.78 9.45 16.80
CA PHE A 50 5.32 10.57 17.56
C PHE A 50 5.58 11.80 16.68
N PHE A 51 5.20 12.98 17.19
CA PHE A 51 5.54 14.27 16.61
C PHE A 51 6.66 14.89 17.45
N ALA A 52 7.93 14.73 17.05
CA ALA A 52 9.02 15.55 17.58
C ALA A 52 9.93 16.00 16.43
N PRO A 53 9.64 17.18 15.84
CA PRO A 53 10.39 17.70 14.68
C PRO A 53 11.85 18.08 14.99
N SER A 54 12.27 18.00 16.26
CA SER A 54 13.63 18.25 16.73
C SER A 54 14.45 16.98 16.98
N ASN A 55 13.86 15.79 16.79
CA ASN A 55 14.54 14.53 16.97
C ASN A 55 14.57 13.76 15.64
N ASP A 56 15.70 13.86 14.94
CA ASP A 56 15.93 13.22 13.64
C ASP A 56 15.89 11.68 13.68
N HIS A 57 15.84 11.08 14.89
CA HIS A 57 15.68 9.64 15.08
C HIS A 57 14.22 9.18 15.20
N ILE A 58 13.24 10.09 15.14
CA ILE A 58 11.83 9.71 15.11
C ILE A 58 11.42 9.37 13.68
N CYS A 59 11.02 8.11 13.49
CA CYS A 59 10.55 7.63 12.19
C CYS A 59 9.42 8.50 11.63
N THR A 60 9.65 8.95 10.41
CA THR A 60 8.62 9.41 9.50
C THR A 60 7.84 8.22 8.95
N ARG A 61 6.70 8.50 8.34
CA ARG A 61 5.93 7.47 7.63
C ARG A 61 6.67 6.91 6.42
N MET A 62 7.56 7.69 5.81
CA MET A 62 8.42 7.20 4.74
C MET A 62 9.38 6.12 5.24
N GLU A 63 10.04 6.34 6.38
CA GLU A 63 10.94 5.35 7.00
C GLU A 63 10.16 4.12 7.45
N HIS A 64 8.96 4.30 7.99
CA HIS A 64 8.07 3.18 8.28
C HIS A 64 7.80 2.30 7.05
N CYS A 65 7.41 2.89 5.91
CA CYS A 65 7.19 2.12 4.68
C CYS A 65 8.47 1.40 4.22
N LEU A 66 9.64 2.04 4.33
CA LEU A 66 10.93 1.41 3.99
C LEU A 66 11.23 0.19 4.87
N HIS A 67 11.04 0.32 6.19
CA HIS A 67 11.23 -0.79 7.12
C HIS A 67 10.24 -1.93 6.87
N VAL A 68 8.95 -1.62 6.68
CA VAL A 68 7.91 -2.61 6.37
C VAL A 68 8.22 -3.35 5.07
N ALA A 69 8.56 -2.63 3.99
CA ALA A 69 8.91 -3.24 2.71
C ALA A 69 10.14 -4.16 2.84
N SER A 70 11.19 -3.72 3.55
CA SER A 70 12.39 -4.54 3.76
C SER A 70 12.10 -5.81 4.56
N ILE A 71 11.31 -5.72 5.64
CA ILE A 71 10.95 -6.87 6.48
C ILE A 71 10.05 -7.82 5.70
N ALA A 72 9.02 -7.31 5.01
CA ALA A 72 8.09 -8.11 4.22
C ALA A 72 8.82 -8.89 3.12
N SER A 73 9.70 -8.23 2.35
CA SER A 73 10.49 -8.90 1.32
C SER A 73 11.47 -9.94 1.90
N THR A 74 12.01 -9.70 3.09
CA THR A 74 12.88 -10.68 3.78
C THR A 74 12.09 -11.94 4.19
N ILE A 75 10.89 -11.76 4.73
CA ILE A 75 9.98 -12.86 5.08
C ILE A 75 9.60 -13.64 3.80
N CYS A 76 9.20 -12.94 2.74
CA CYS A 76 8.86 -13.57 1.46
C CYS A 76 10.04 -14.37 0.88
N ARG A 77 11.27 -13.85 0.98
CA ARG A 77 12.48 -14.56 0.56
C ARG A 77 12.67 -15.87 1.32
N GLY A 78 12.51 -15.84 2.65
CA GLY A 78 12.62 -17.04 3.48
C GLY A 78 11.54 -18.09 3.18
N LEU A 79 10.39 -17.67 2.68
CA LEU A 79 9.26 -18.53 2.34
C LEU A 79 9.18 -18.94 0.85
N GLY A 80 10.11 -18.45 0.00
CA GLY A 80 10.07 -18.68 -1.44
C GLY A 80 8.88 -17.99 -2.15
N LEU A 81 8.41 -16.86 -1.61
CA LEU A 81 7.35 -16.03 -2.17
C LEU A 81 7.92 -14.87 -2.99
N ASP A 82 7.07 -14.22 -3.78
CA ASP A 82 7.46 -13.08 -4.62
C ASP A 82 7.88 -11.87 -3.77
N THR A 83 9.18 -11.57 -3.78
CA THR A 83 9.76 -10.49 -2.98
C THR A 83 9.51 -9.10 -3.55
N GLU A 84 9.30 -8.99 -4.87
CA GLU A 84 9.05 -7.71 -5.54
C GLU A 84 7.60 -7.25 -5.32
N LEU A 85 6.66 -8.20 -5.33
CA LEU A 85 5.27 -7.94 -4.95
C LEU A 85 5.18 -7.44 -3.51
N ALA A 86 5.84 -8.13 -2.57
CA ALA A 86 5.88 -7.71 -1.17
C ALA A 86 6.50 -6.31 -0.99
N TRP A 87 7.55 -6.01 -1.75
CA TRP A 87 8.19 -4.69 -1.71
C TRP A 87 7.25 -3.60 -2.23
N ALA A 88 6.59 -3.83 -3.37
CA ALA A 88 5.65 -2.89 -3.96
C ALA A 88 4.47 -2.58 -3.02
N ILE A 89 3.91 -3.61 -2.40
CA ILE A 89 2.84 -3.47 -1.39
C ILE A 89 3.34 -2.65 -0.20
N GLY A 90 4.48 -3.05 0.39
CA GLY A 90 5.06 -2.35 1.54
C GLY A 90 5.35 -0.87 1.27
N MET A 91 5.75 -0.52 0.05
CA MET A 91 5.99 0.88 -0.35
C MET A 91 4.70 1.68 -0.56
N GLY A 92 3.61 1.01 -0.97
CA GLY A 92 2.35 1.66 -1.34
C GLY A 92 1.28 1.70 -0.24
N HIS A 93 1.45 0.91 0.81
CA HIS A 93 0.38 0.65 1.80
C HIS A 93 -0.13 1.94 2.47
N ASP A 94 0.78 2.84 2.84
CA ASP A 94 0.50 3.99 3.70
C ASP A 94 0.31 5.33 2.93
N LEU A 95 0.17 5.27 1.60
CA LEU A 95 0.08 6.47 0.74
C LEU A 95 -1.14 7.36 1.06
N GLY A 96 -2.26 6.74 1.40
CA GLY A 96 -3.55 7.34 1.71
C GLY A 96 -3.69 7.85 3.14
N HIS A 97 -2.69 7.64 3.98
CA HIS A 97 -2.82 7.98 5.39
C HIS A 97 -3.02 9.49 5.59
N THR A 98 -3.97 9.85 6.45
CA THR A 98 -4.23 11.22 6.90
C THR A 98 -3.00 11.84 7.60
N PRO A 99 -2.91 13.19 7.65
CA PRO A 99 -2.09 13.87 8.64
C PRO A 99 -2.47 13.43 10.07
N PHE A 100 -1.52 13.48 11.00
CA PHE A 100 -1.72 13.14 12.42
C PHE A 100 -2.13 11.68 12.71
N GLY A 101 -1.81 10.74 11.81
CA GLY A 101 -2.00 9.32 12.08
C GLY A 101 -3.48 8.97 12.35
N HIS A 102 -3.71 7.98 13.22
CA HIS A 102 -5.06 7.46 13.49
C HIS A 102 -6.00 8.52 14.06
N THR A 103 -5.46 9.58 14.69
CA THR A 103 -6.27 10.71 15.16
C THR A 103 -6.91 11.44 13.99
N GLY A 104 -6.15 11.73 12.93
CA GLY A 104 -6.69 12.35 11.72
C GLY A 104 -7.72 11.47 11.01
N GLU A 105 -7.49 10.17 10.99
CA GLU A 105 -8.43 9.18 10.45
C GLU A 105 -9.75 9.14 11.22
N LYS A 106 -9.70 9.07 12.56
CA LYS A 106 -10.92 9.11 13.40
C LYS A 106 -11.73 10.39 13.17
N ILE A 107 -11.07 11.54 13.09
CA ILE A 107 -11.73 12.83 12.87
C ILE A 107 -12.38 12.88 11.47
N LEU A 108 -11.67 12.47 10.42
CA LEU A 108 -12.24 12.44 9.08
C LEU A 108 -13.38 11.43 8.97
N SER A 109 -13.22 10.24 9.55
CA SER A 109 -14.26 9.20 9.56
C SER A 109 -15.53 9.70 10.24
N SER A 110 -15.42 10.38 11.38
CA SER A 110 -16.57 10.99 12.05
C SER A 110 -17.26 12.05 11.19
N LYS A 111 -16.49 12.93 10.55
CA LYS A 111 -17.04 13.98 9.66
C LYS A 111 -17.72 13.40 8.42
N MET A 112 -17.15 12.37 7.82
CA MET A 112 -17.73 11.68 6.66
C MET A 112 -19.07 11.03 7.03
N GLN A 113 -19.12 10.33 8.17
CA GLN A 113 -20.35 9.71 8.67
C GLN A 113 -21.43 10.75 9.00
N GLN A 114 -21.06 11.88 9.62
CA GLN A 114 -22.00 12.99 9.87
C GLN A 114 -22.59 13.57 8.58
N ALA A 115 -21.84 13.51 7.47
CA ALA A 115 -22.29 13.95 6.15
C ALA A 115 -23.01 12.85 5.34
N GLY A 116 -23.29 11.69 5.94
CA GLY A 116 -24.01 10.58 5.28
C GLY A 116 -23.16 9.65 4.42
N PHE A 117 -21.83 9.75 4.50
CA PHE A 117 -20.89 8.84 3.82
C PHE A 117 -20.46 7.68 4.72
N GLY A 118 -19.79 6.67 4.14
CA GLY A 118 -19.11 5.62 4.90
C GLY A 118 -17.92 6.14 5.74
N PRO A 119 -17.34 5.30 6.61
CA PRO A 119 -16.16 5.67 7.38
C PRO A 119 -14.96 5.97 6.47
N PHE A 120 -14.03 6.79 6.96
CA PHE A 120 -12.73 6.95 6.33
C PHE A 120 -11.83 5.78 6.73
N GLU A 121 -11.18 5.16 5.75
CA GLU A 121 -10.22 4.07 5.90
C GLU A 121 -8.98 4.43 5.08
N HIS A 122 -7.80 4.48 5.71
CA HIS A 122 -6.58 4.92 5.02
C HIS A 122 -6.16 3.97 3.89
N GLU A 123 -6.39 2.67 4.02
CA GLU A 123 -6.11 1.66 3.00
C GLU A 123 -6.92 1.89 1.72
N ILE A 124 -8.21 2.24 1.87
CA ILE A 124 -9.08 2.57 0.74
C ILE A 124 -8.67 3.92 0.14
N ASN A 125 -8.23 4.86 0.98
CA ASN A 125 -7.67 6.10 0.47
C ASN A 125 -6.31 5.89 -0.23
N SER A 126 -5.50 4.91 0.17
CA SER A 126 -4.25 4.54 -0.52
C SER A 126 -4.55 4.04 -1.93
N LEU A 127 -5.58 3.18 -2.08
CA LEU A 127 -6.10 2.80 -3.40
C LEU A 127 -6.53 4.01 -4.21
N ARG A 128 -7.32 4.91 -3.60
CA ARG A 128 -7.75 6.15 -4.27
C ARG A 128 -6.57 6.99 -4.75
N VAL A 129 -5.49 7.07 -3.96
CA VAL A 129 -4.28 7.79 -4.32
C VAL A 129 -3.58 7.15 -5.52
N VAL A 130 -3.43 5.83 -5.55
CA VAL A 130 -2.74 5.15 -6.65
C VAL A 130 -3.58 5.01 -7.91
N ASP A 131 -4.91 5.00 -7.80
CA ASP A 131 -5.80 4.83 -8.95
C ASP A 131 -6.22 6.15 -9.59
N PHE A 132 -6.35 7.22 -8.79
CA PHE A 132 -6.97 8.46 -9.25
C PHE A 132 -6.16 9.72 -8.93
N LEU A 133 -5.57 9.85 -7.74
CA LEU A 133 -5.03 11.16 -7.33
C LEU A 133 -3.58 11.40 -7.77
N SER A 134 -2.80 10.33 -7.93
CA SER A 134 -1.41 10.43 -8.36
C SER A 134 -1.30 10.81 -9.84
N ASN A 135 -0.12 11.29 -10.25
CA ASN A 135 0.18 11.61 -11.65
C ASN A 135 -0.85 12.58 -12.28
N GLN A 136 -1.14 13.68 -11.59
CA GLN A 136 -2.06 14.72 -12.06
C GLN A 136 -3.47 14.18 -12.39
N GLY A 137 -4.01 13.27 -11.56
CA GLY A 137 -5.35 12.74 -11.77
C GLY A 137 -5.42 11.44 -12.58
N LYS A 138 -4.27 10.91 -13.05
CA LYS A 138 -4.23 9.71 -13.93
C LYS A 138 -3.99 8.40 -13.17
N GLY A 139 -3.58 8.47 -11.91
CA GLY A 139 -3.11 7.31 -11.16
C GLY A 139 -1.74 6.80 -11.62
N LEU A 140 -1.27 5.75 -10.95
CA LEU A 140 0.00 5.07 -11.20
C LEU A 140 -0.17 3.84 -12.11
N ASN A 141 -1.41 3.38 -12.33
CA ASN A 141 -1.75 2.19 -13.13
C ASN A 141 -0.98 0.94 -12.65
N LEU A 142 -1.07 0.66 -11.35
CA LEU A 142 -0.44 -0.51 -10.71
C LEU A 142 -1.13 -1.82 -11.11
N THR A 143 -0.45 -2.93 -10.92
CA THR A 143 -1.01 -4.28 -11.06
C THR A 143 -2.10 -4.56 -10.03
N TYR A 144 -3.02 -5.47 -10.37
CA TYR A 144 -4.06 -5.96 -9.46
C TYR A 144 -3.47 -6.45 -8.14
N ALA A 145 -2.42 -7.29 -8.18
CA ALA A 145 -1.85 -7.87 -6.97
C ALA A 145 -1.30 -6.82 -5.99
N VAL A 146 -0.67 -5.74 -6.51
CA VAL A 146 -0.18 -4.64 -5.67
C VAL A 146 -1.35 -3.85 -5.10
N ARG A 147 -2.39 -3.55 -5.90
CA ARG A 147 -3.59 -2.86 -5.43
C ARG A 147 -4.28 -3.66 -4.33
N ASP A 148 -4.52 -4.95 -4.54
CA ASP A 148 -5.14 -5.83 -3.57
C ASP A 148 -4.32 -5.91 -2.26
N GLY A 149 -3.00 -6.04 -2.36
CA GLY A 149 -2.12 -6.00 -1.20
C GLY A 149 -2.18 -4.67 -0.43
N ILE A 150 -2.25 -3.53 -1.14
CA ILE A 150 -2.47 -2.21 -0.52
C ILE A 150 -3.85 -2.14 0.14
N ALA A 151 -4.88 -2.77 -0.39
CA ALA A 151 -6.20 -2.79 0.24
C ALA A 151 -6.23 -3.69 1.50
N CYS A 152 -5.45 -4.76 1.51
CA CYS A 152 -5.51 -5.82 2.51
C CYS A 152 -4.63 -5.61 3.75
N HIS A 153 -3.77 -4.59 3.79
CA HIS A 153 -2.77 -4.42 4.84
C HIS A 153 -3.34 -3.93 6.18
N ASN A 154 -4.49 -4.44 6.62
CA ASN A 154 -5.08 -4.02 7.88
C ASN A 154 -4.48 -4.78 9.06
N GLY A 155 -3.60 -4.10 9.81
CA GLY A 155 -2.96 -4.63 11.02
C GLY A 155 -3.68 -4.27 12.33
N GLU A 156 -4.81 -3.55 12.28
CA GLU A 156 -5.48 -3.07 13.50
C GLU A 156 -6.33 -4.15 14.19
N LYS A 157 -6.65 -5.23 13.48
CA LYS A 157 -7.37 -6.37 14.05
C LYS A 157 -6.37 -7.37 14.63
N LEU A 158 -6.61 -7.79 15.87
CA LEU A 158 -5.82 -8.83 16.52
C LEU A 158 -6.19 -10.20 15.94
N VAL A 159 -5.52 -10.56 14.84
CA VAL A 159 -5.75 -11.81 14.12
C VAL A 159 -4.69 -12.84 14.53
N LYS A 160 -5.11 -13.99 15.07
CA LYS A 160 -4.20 -15.08 15.50
C LYS A 160 -3.67 -15.92 14.34
N SER A 161 -4.36 -15.92 13.20
CA SER A 161 -3.99 -16.67 12.01
C SER A 161 -4.57 -16.03 10.75
N ILE A 162 -3.76 -15.93 9.70
CA ILE A 162 -4.19 -15.49 8.37
C ILE A 162 -4.39 -16.71 7.46
N LYS A 163 -5.40 -16.64 6.60
CA LYS A 163 -5.64 -17.61 5.53
C LYS A 163 -5.73 -16.87 4.20
N PRO A 164 -5.18 -17.41 3.10
CA PRO A 164 -5.33 -16.80 1.79
C PRO A 164 -6.79 -16.87 1.34
N THR A 165 -7.25 -15.80 0.71
CA THR A 165 -8.52 -15.74 0.00
C THR A 165 -8.22 -15.69 -1.50
N PHE A 166 -8.94 -16.47 -2.29
CA PHE A 166 -8.77 -16.53 -3.76
C PHE A 166 -9.92 -15.84 -4.51
N GLU A 167 -10.76 -15.11 -3.78
CA GLU A 167 -11.81 -14.27 -4.34
C GLU A 167 -11.21 -12.98 -4.90
N VAL A 168 -11.57 -12.69 -6.14
CA VAL A 168 -11.16 -11.47 -6.84
C VAL A 168 -12.07 -10.34 -6.39
N ARG A 169 -11.47 -9.23 -5.97
CA ARG A 169 -12.18 -8.04 -5.51
C ARG A 169 -12.22 -7.01 -6.64
N ASN A 170 -13.41 -6.51 -6.95
CA ASN A 170 -13.63 -5.50 -7.99
C ASN A 170 -13.46 -4.09 -7.45
#